data_AF-A0A815ZNJ7-F1
#
_entry.id   AF-A0A815ZNJ7-F1
#
_cell.length_a   1.000
_cell.length_b   1.000
_cell.length_c   1.000
_cell.angle_alpha   90.00
_cell.angle_beta   90.00
_cell.angle_gamma   90.00
#
_symmetry.space_group_name_H-M   'P 1'
#
loop_
_entity.id
_entity.type
_entity.pdbx_description
1 polymer ?
#
loop_
_entity_poly.entity_id
_entity_poly.type
_entity_poly.pdbx_seq_one_letter_code
_entity_poly.pdbx_strand_id
1 'polypeptide(L)'
;MDNNGLLHYQGRKDHQIKLHGQRIELGEIERCLLKAPISACVVMKWNDDHLVAYVQTSKIDEVQLRQHCQSHLPPYMIPSIFIILDKLPLNPNGKIDRKQLPSLNFSLLTSTSSDKSDSPLNQFEERILTIWCQVLHSNENHISRTTSFFSVGGHSLLFIELYHQYQSVFNFDTHILSIAPFLQQPTIFQHSQLLQTVIMNNTKATQWYTLHISEGIASFAQERIFLDEQVRFSSDIAIYNELHTLQVVQGSLSFNRLLQALRCILNKHKILRTSLIFNNDNNSLKQCITDIHKTFTIAMNQTFGNENELRDIIYQTTINPNLFDLSNGRVFHAEILKHQIALNENENNNNECISNSDVLLIAFHHAAFDRASRSIFLKDLCSAYNTNAISIEDDESLQYIDYSVHERLIDMTTSREFWNLQLEEYNFDSRLLLPVDRHRLSNDHRSGSACITQISFDNKILQSFLDYASTHHVTPFQLGLSILYAFLFKLNHGENDLCISCLNANRYKTELQNIIGMFVSTLPYR
;
A
#
# COMPACT_ATOMS: atom_id res chain seq x y z
N MET A 1 15.39 -24.80 -27.66
CA MET A 1 15.26 -26.25 -27.46
C MET A 1 14.68 -26.44 -26.09
N ASP A 2 13.58 -27.16 -25.97
CA ASP A 2 12.92 -27.37 -24.66
C ASP A 2 13.53 -28.56 -23.89
N ASN A 3 12.99 -28.84 -22.70
CA ASN A 3 13.45 -29.92 -21.82
C ASN A 3 13.31 -31.32 -22.45
N ASN A 4 12.63 -31.45 -23.60
CA ASN A 4 12.49 -32.69 -24.35
C ASN A 4 13.33 -32.72 -25.63
N GLY A 5 14.20 -31.72 -25.84
CA GLY A 5 15.13 -31.70 -26.95
C GLY A 5 14.54 -31.28 -28.30
N LEU A 6 13.33 -30.71 -28.32
CA LEU A 6 12.72 -30.25 -29.57
C LEU A 6 13.18 -28.83 -29.92
N LEU A 7 13.61 -28.65 -31.17
CA LEU A 7 14.03 -27.36 -31.71
C LEU A 7 12.82 -26.60 -32.25
N HIS A 8 12.35 -25.62 -31.49
CA HIS A 8 11.32 -24.68 -31.91
C HIS A 8 11.92 -23.62 -32.85
N TYR A 9 11.42 -23.57 -34.09
CA TYR A 9 11.78 -22.53 -35.04
C TYR A 9 11.21 -21.18 -34.58
N GLN A 10 12.09 -20.28 -34.09
CA GLN A 10 11.72 -18.97 -33.53
C GLN A 10 11.76 -17.80 -34.54
N GLY A 11 11.90 -18.06 -35.84
CA GLY A 11 12.04 -17.00 -36.85
C GLY A 11 13.42 -16.33 -36.86
N ARG A 12 13.56 -15.23 -37.62
CA ARG A 12 14.85 -14.53 -37.82
C ARG A 12 15.06 -13.44 -36.76
N LYS A 13 16.27 -13.37 -36.19
CA LYS A 13 16.75 -12.36 -35.21
C LYS A 13 16.49 -10.89 -35.58
N ASP A 14 16.29 -10.61 -36.87
CA ASP A 14 16.22 -9.25 -37.43
C ASP A 14 14.86 -8.56 -37.24
N HIS A 15 13.84 -9.24 -36.68
CA HIS A 15 12.47 -8.73 -36.52
C HIS A 15 12.01 -8.51 -35.07
N GLN A 16 12.87 -8.79 -34.09
CA GLN A 16 12.60 -8.43 -32.70
C GLN A 16 12.76 -6.92 -32.52
N ILE A 17 11.72 -6.30 -31.96
CA ILE A 17 11.76 -4.89 -31.57
C ILE A 17 11.75 -4.79 -30.04
N LYS A 18 12.22 -3.66 -29.51
CA LYS A 18 11.96 -3.26 -28.13
C LYS A 18 10.83 -2.23 -28.09
N LEU A 19 9.81 -2.47 -27.26
CA LEU A 19 8.71 -1.55 -26.98
C LEU A 19 8.49 -1.53 -25.47
N HIS A 20 8.49 -0.36 -24.85
CA HIS A 20 8.36 -0.20 -23.38
C HIS A 20 9.26 -1.15 -22.55
N GLY A 21 10.51 -1.34 -22.99
CA GLY A 21 11.49 -2.22 -22.32
C GLY A 21 11.31 -3.72 -22.57
N GLN A 22 10.26 -4.14 -23.28
CA GLN A 22 9.96 -5.54 -23.59
C GLN A 22 10.43 -5.92 -24.99
N ARG A 23 10.94 -7.14 -25.17
CA ARG A 23 11.30 -7.69 -26.50
C ARG A 23 10.07 -8.33 -27.12
N ILE A 24 9.62 -7.80 -28.27
CA ILE A 24 8.42 -8.24 -28.98
C ILE A 24 8.81 -8.84 -30.34
N GLU A 25 8.23 -9.99 -30.66
CA GLU A 25 8.30 -10.62 -31.98
C GLU A 25 7.09 -10.21 -32.82
N LEU A 26 7.30 -9.31 -33.80
CA LEU A 26 6.21 -8.80 -34.65
C LEU A 26 5.46 -9.92 -35.39
N GLY A 27 6.17 -10.99 -35.76
CA GLY A 27 5.58 -12.15 -36.42
C GLY A 27 4.64 -12.97 -35.53
N GLU A 28 4.68 -12.82 -34.21
CA GLU A 28 3.70 -13.43 -33.29
C GLU A 28 2.35 -12.72 -33.40
N ILE A 29 2.38 -11.39 -33.46
CA ILE A 29 1.19 -10.56 -33.63
C ILE A 29 0.56 -10.80 -35.01
N GLU A 30 1.37 -10.86 -36.07
CA GLU A 30 0.90 -11.19 -37.41
C GLU A 30 0.23 -12.56 -37.46
N ARG A 31 0.82 -13.58 -36.80
CA ARG A 31 0.23 -14.93 -36.71
C ARG A 31 -1.09 -14.93 -35.93
N CYS A 32 -1.24 -14.10 -34.91
CA CYS A 32 -2.51 -13.93 -34.21
C CYS A 32 -3.57 -13.34 -35.13
N LEU A 33 -3.24 -12.24 -35.82
CA LEU A 33 -4.14 -11.56 -36.74
C LEU A 33 -4.58 -12.44 -37.90
N LEU A 34 -3.69 -13.26 -38.45
CA LEU A 34 -4.02 -14.22 -39.52
C LEU A 34 -5.01 -15.32 -39.11
N LYS A 35 -5.32 -15.48 -37.82
CA LYS A 35 -6.40 -16.36 -37.34
C LYS A 35 -7.78 -15.71 -37.39
N ALA A 36 -7.85 -14.38 -37.52
CA ALA A 36 -9.08 -13.66 -37.80
C ALA A 36 -9.46 -13.80 -39.29
N PRO A 37 -10.70 -13.50 -39.70
CA PRO A 37 -11.12 -13.54 -41.11
C PRO A 37 -10.54 -12.39 -41.95
N ILE A 38 -9.21 -12.29 -42.03
CA ILE A 38 -8.44 -11.33 -42.82
C ILE A 38 -7.71 -12.05 -43.97
N SER A 39 -7.32 -11.30 -45.01
CA SER A 39 -6.60 -11.84 -46.16
C SER A 39 -5.08 -11.80 -45.98
N ALA A 40 -4.56 -10.74 -45.36
CA ALA A 40 -3.14 -10.57 -45.07
C ALA A 40 -2.94 -9.46 -44.03
N CYS A 41 -1.80 -9.45 -43.34
CA CYS A 41 -1.40 -8.35 -42.47
C CYS A 41 0.10 -8.16 -42.43
N VAL A 42 0.53 -6.98 -42.01
CA VAL A 42 1.91 -6.70 -41.60
C VAL A 42 1.90 -5.82 -40.36
N VAL A 43 2.71 -6.17 -39.37
CA VAL A 43 2.84 -5.40 -38.13
C VAL A 43 4.21 -4.76 -38.09
N MET A 44 4.26 -3.50 -37.70
CA MET A 44 5.50 -2.76 -37.56
C MET A 44 5.51 -1.86 -36.33
N LYS A 45 6.72 -1.61 -35.82
CA LYS A 45 6.96 -0.58 -34.82
C LYS A 45 6.85 0.79 -35.49
N TRP A 46 6.06 1.67 -34.91
CA TRP A 46 5.97 3.07 -35.27
C TRP A 46 6.42 3.90 -34.06
N ASN A 47 7.63 4.47 -34.16
CA ASN A 47 8.32 5.17 -33.08
C ASN A 47 8.53 4.28 -31.83
N ASP A 48 9.04 4.84 -30.73
CA ASP A 48 9.41 4.04 -29.55
C ASP A 48 8.23 3.47 -28.74
N ASP A 49 7.00 3.92 -29.03
CA ASP A 49 5.83 3.69 -28.18
C ASP A 49 4.64 3.01 -28.86
N HIS A 50 4.63 2.82 -30.19
CA HIS A 50 3.45 2.28 -30.87
C HIS A 50 3.73 1.10 -31.81
N LEU A 51 2.75 0.20 -31.85
CA LEU A 51 2.63 -0.87 -32.83
C LEU A 51 1.50 -0.56 -33.80
N VAL A 52 1.77 -0.71 -35.09
CA VAL A 52 0.81 -0.46 -36.18
C VAL A 52 0.61 -1.75 -36.97
N ALA A 53 -0.63 -2.17 -37.10
CA ALA A 53 -1.03 -3.30 -37.93
C ALA A 53 -1.73 -2.82 -39.19
N TYR A 54 -1.13 -3.08 -40.35
CA TYR A 54 -1.78 -2.89 -41.65
C TYR A 54 -2.47 -4.21 -42.01
N VAL A 55 -3.78 -4.17 -42.21
CA VAL A 55 -4.61 -5.36 -42.37
C VAL A 55 -5.39 -5.26 -43.66
N GLN A 56 -5.33 -6.31 -44.48
CA GLN A 56 -6.16 -6.43 -45.67
C GLN A 56 -7.40 -7.25 -45.35
N THR A 57 -8.55 -6.59 -45.24
CA THR A 57 -9.83 -7.25 -44.97
C THR A 57 -11.01 -6.40 -45.46
N SER A 58 -12.10 -7.08 -45.82
CA SER A 58 -13.41 -6.48 -46.08
C SER A 58 -14.51 -7.03 -45.17
N LYS A 59 -14.14 -7.90 -44.21
CA LYS A 59 -15.08 -8.71 -43.42
C LYS A 59 -15.24 -8.25 -41.98
N ILE A 60 -14.21 -7.62 -41.42
CA ILE A 60 -14.14 -7.22 -40.02
C ILE A 60 -13.53 -5.83 -39.88
N ASP A 61 -13.96 -5.11 -38.86
CA ASP A 61 -13.50 -3.76 -38.56
C ASP A 61 -12.37 -3.75 -37.52
N GLU A 62 -11.86 -2.55 -37.22
CA GLU A 62 -10.79 -2.36 -36.24
C GLU A 62 -11.15 -2.87 -34.83
N VAL A 63 -12.40 -2.66 -34.40
CA VAL A 63 -12.86 -3.07 -33.06
C VAL A 63 -12.79 -4.58 -32.92
N GLN A 64 -13.25 -5.30 -33.93
CA GLN A 64 -13.20 -6.76 -33.98
C GLN A 64 -11.77 -7.29 -34.06
N LEU A 65 -10.88 -6.62 -34.82
CA LEU A 65 -9.46 -6.96 -34.88
C LEU A 65 -8.77 -6.78 -33.52
N ARG A 66 -9.09 -5.69 -32.81
CA ARG A 66 -8.55 -5.39 -31.48
C ARG A 66 -9.02 -6.41 -30.45
N GLN A 67 -10.32 -6.74 -30.43
CA GLN A 67 -10.87 -7.76 -29.56
C GLN A 67 -10.25 -9.15 -29.82
N HIS A 68 -10.05 -9.51 -31.09
CA HIS A 68 -9.38 -10.75 -31.47
C HIS A 68 -7.91 -10.81 -30.99
N CYS A 69 -7.19 -9.70 -31.00
CA CYS A 69 -5.86 -9.63 -30.41
C CYS A 69 -5.91 -9.71 -28.88
N GLN A 70 -6.86 -9.03 -28.22
CA GLN A 70 -7.01 -9.04 -26.76
C GLN A 70 -7.29 -10.43 -26.20
N SER A 71 -8.02 -11.28 -26.93
CA SER A 71 -8.30 -12.66 -26.50
C SER A 71 -7.10 -13.62 -26.66
N HIS A 72 -6.04 -13.21 -27.34
CA HIS A 72 -4.96 -14.10 -27.78
C HIS A 72 -3.54 -13.58 -27.52
N LEU A 73 -3.37 -12.30 -27.21
CA LEU A 73 -2.08 -11.63 -26.97
C LEU A 73 -2.12 -10.82 -25.68
N PRO A 74 -0.97 -10.67 -24.99
CA PRO A 74 -0.86 -9.78 -23.85
C PRO A 74 -0.95 -8.30 -24.28
N PRO A 75 -1.38 -7.37 -23.40
CA PRO A 75 -1.71 -5.98 -23.76
C PRO A 75 -0.61 -5.23 -24.53
N TYR A 76 0.66 -5.43 -24.17
CA TYR A 76 1.80 -4.75 -24.80
C TYR A 76 2.12 -5.24 -26.23
N MET A 77 1.57 -6.39 -26.64
CA MET A 77 1.71 -6.91 -28.01
C MET A 77 0.54 -6.51 -28.91
N ILE A 78 -0.49 -5.86 -28.37
CA ILE A 78 -1.67 -5.49 -29.13
C ILE A 78 -1.35 -4.20 -29.91
N PRO A 79 -1.50 -4.20 -31.25
CA PRO A 79 -1.32 -2.99 -32.03
C PRO A 79 -2.18 -1.84 -31.51
N SER A 80 -1.56 -0.70 -31.29
CA SER A 80 -2.25 0.52 -30.87
C SER A 80 -3.12 1.04 -32.03
N ILE A 81 -2.70 0.81 -33.28
CA ILE A 81 -3.35 1.32 -34.48
C ILE A 81 -3.57 0.18 -35.49
N PHE A 82 -4.78 0.10 -36.05
CA PHE A 82 -5.10 -0.78 -37.17
C PHE A 82 -5.42 0.06 -38.41
N ILE A 83 -4.75 -0.24 -39.53
CA ILE A 83 -5.04 0.41 -40.82
C ILE A 83 -5.59 -0.65 -41.77
N ILE A 84 -6.87 -0.55 -42.10
CA ILE A 84 -7.51 -1.45 -43.06
C ILE A 84 -7.24 -0.95 -44.47
N LEU A 85 -6.71 -1.83 -45.32
CA LEU A 85 -6.39 -1.54 -46.71
C LEU A 85 -7.10 -2.53 -47.63
N ASP A 86 -7.56 -2.05 -48.79
CA ASP A 86 -8.12 -2.93 -49.83
C ASP A 86 -7.06 -3.92 -50.36
N LYS A 87 -5.81 -3.47 -50.43
CA LYS A 87 -4.67 -4.27 -50.88
C LYS A 87 -3.35 -3.82 -50.27
N LEU A 88 -2.56 -4.75 -49.75
CA LEU A 88 -1.20 -4.46 -49.29
C LEU A 88 -0.25 -4.25 -50.50
N PRO A 89 0.65 -3.25 -50.45
CA PRO A 89 1.63 -3.03 -51.51
C PRO A 89 2.63 -4.19 -51.56
N LEU A 90 2.92 -4.67 -52.77
CA LEU A 90 3.87 -5.77 -53.01
C LEU A 90 5.07 -5.27 -53.81
N ASN A 91 6.26 -5.76 -53.50
CA ASN A 91 7.47 -5.52 -54.27
C ASN A 91 7.52 -6.43 -55.52
N PRO A 92 8.46 -6.22 -56.45
CA PRO A 92 8.59 -7.02 -57.68
C PRO A 92 8.78 -8.54 -57.46
N ASN A 93 9.16 -8.96 -56.24
CA ASN A 93 9.34 -10.36 -55.86
C ASN A 93 8.10 -10.96 -55.16
N GLY A 94 6.95 -10.26 -55.18
CA GLY A 94 5.69 -10.73 -54.59
C GLY A 94 5.64 -10.69 -53.05
N LYS A 95 6.58 -10.01 -52.38
CA LYS A 95 6.56 -9.81 -50.91
C LYS A 95 6.01 -8.44 -50.57
N ILE A 96 5.45 -8.28 -49.37
CA ILE A 96 4.92 -6.98 -48.89
C ILE A 96 6.03 -5.91 -48.89
N ASP A 97 5.78 -4.79 -49.57
CA ASP A 97 6.69 -3.65 -49.61
C ASP A 97 6.40 -2.68 -48.45
N ARG A 98 7.10 -2.87 -47.33
CA ARG A 98 6.94 -2.06 -46.12
C ARG A 98 7.24 -0.57 -46.33
N LYS A 99 8.02 -0.20 -47.35
CA LYS A 99 8.36 1.21 -47.63
C LYS A 99 7.24 1.99 -48.32
N GLN A 100 6.30 1.29 -48.94
CA GLN A 100 5.15 1.87 -49.64
C GLN A 100 3.87 1.83 -48.80
N LEU A 101 3.95 1.41 -47.53
CA LEU A 101 2.81 1.48 -46.63
C LEU A 101 2.44 2.94 -46.35
N PRO A 102 1.13 3.27 -46.27
CA PRO A 102 0.69 4.62 -45.97
C PRO A 102 1.31 5.17 -44.68
N SER A 103 1.84 6.40 -44.73
CA SER A 103 2.36 7.10 -43.56
C SER A 103 1.22 7.58 -42.67
N LEU A 104 1.35 7.38 -41.37
CA LEU A 104 0.36 7.81 -40.38
C LEU A 104 0.43 9.31 -40.13
N ASN A 105 -0.71 10.00 -40.22
CA ASN A 105 -0.85 11.41 -39.84
C ASN A 105 -1.91 11.50 -38.72
N PHE A 106 -1.44 11.64 -37.47
CA PHE A 106 -2.28 11.51 -36.27
C PHE A 106 -3.41 12.56 -36.19
N SER A 107 -3.24 13.72 -36.83
CA SER A 107 -4.24 14.80 -36.85
C SER A 107 -5.58 14.43 -37.48
N LEU A 108 -5.63 13.35 -38.27
CA LEU A 108 -6.83 12.88 -38.98
C LEU A 108 -7.46 11.63 -38.34
N LEU A 109 -6.70 10.84 -37.58
CA LEU A 109 -7.18 9.59 -36.98
C LEU A 109 -8.03 9.81 -35.71
N THR A 110 -7.95 10.99 -35.11
CA THR A 110 -8.83 11.42 -34.01
C THR A 110 -10.19 11.96 -34.48
N SER A 111 -10.50 11.87 -35.78
CA SER A 111 -11.70 12.51 -36.38
C SER A 111 -12.77 11.55 -36.89
N THR A 112 -12.59 10.25 -36.72
CA THR A 112 -13.58 9.22 -37.11
C THR A 112 -13.89 8.25 -35.98
N SER A 113 -14.29 8.79 -34.84
CA SER A 113 -15.09 8.09 -33.85
C SER A 113 -16.08 9.11 -33.29
N SER A 114 -17.32 9.03 -33.77
CA SER A 114 -18.45 9.79 -33.28
C SER A 114 -18.90 9.27 -31.90
N ASP A 115 -17.98 9.25 -30.94
CA ASP A 115 -18.27 9.04 -29.54
C ASP A 115 -17.84 10.29 -28.77
N LYS A 116 -18.69 10.75 -27.87
CA LYS A 116 -18.42 11.84 -26.92
C LYS A 116 -17.21 11.58 -25.99
N SER A 117 -16.51 10.45 -26.19
CA SER A 117 -15.44 9.86 -25.38
C SER A 117 -14.06 10.49 -25.59
N ASP A 118 -13.83 11.17 -26.71
CA ASP A 118 -12.52 11.75 -27.10
C ASP A 118 -12.50 13.29 -27.05
N SER A 119 -13.37 13.90 -26.24
CA SER A 119 -13.27 15.35 -26.00
C SER A 119 -11.98 15.67 -25.23
N PRO A 120 -11.23 16.72 -25.63
CA PRO A 120 -10.03 17.15 -24.90
C PRO A 120 -10.38 17.38 -23.43
N LEU A 121 -9.44 17.10 -22.53
CA LEU A 121 -9.65 17.29 -21.09
C LEU A 121 -10.13 18.73 -20.84
N ASN A 122 -11.18 18.88 -20.04
CA ASN A 122 -11.55 20.21 -19.55
C ASN A 122 -10.61 20.61 -18.40
N GLN A 123 -10.58 21.90 -18.03
CA GLN A 123 -9.71 22.41 -16.95
C GLN A 123 -9.86 21.63 -15.63
N PHE A 124 -11.05 21.11 -15.35
CA PHE A 124 -11.30 20.33 -14.13
C PHE A 124 -10.66 18.95 -14.21
N GLU A 125 -10.72 18.29 -15.36
CA GLU A 125 -10.09 17.00 -15.63
C GLU A 125 -8.57 17.11 -15.76
N GLU A 126 -8.04 18.23 -16.26
CA GLU A 126 -6.60 18.52 -16.22
C GLU A 126 -6.09 18.56 -14.77
N ARG A 127 -6.83 19.22 -13.87
CA ARG A 127 -6.50 19.22 -12.44
C ARG A 127 -6.52 17.82 -11.84
N ILE A 128 -7.49 16.99 -12.23
CA ILE A 128 -7.56 15.58 -11.82
C ILE A 128 -6.38 14.77 -12.35
N LEU A 129 -6.00 14.99 -13.62
CA LEU A 129 -4.86 14.36 -14.25
C LEU A 129 -3.55 14.72 -13.55
N THR A 130 -3.36 15.98 -13.15
CA THR A 130 -2.18 16.40 -12.37
C THR A 130 -2.05 15.60 -11.07
N ILE A 131 -3.16 15.40 -10.35
CA ILE A 131 -3.18 14.60 -9.12
C ILE A 131 -2.83 13.13 -9.42
N TRP A 132 -3.39 12.55 -10.48
CA TRP A 132 -3.05 11.19 -10.91
C TRP A 132 -1.55 11.05 -11.19
N CYS A 133 -0.96 11.99 -11.92
CA CYS A 133 0.46 11.96 -12.28
C CYS A 133 1.36 12.07 -11.05
N GLN A 134 0.98 12.87 -10.05
CA GLN A 134 1.70 12.97 -8.78
C GLN A 134 1.72 11.63 -8.03
N VAL A 135 0.56 10.96 -7.96
CA VAL A 135 0.40 9.68 -7.24
C VAL A 135 1.03 8.52 -7.99
N LEU A 136 0.84 8.43 -9.30
CA LEU A 136 1.41 7.37 -10.14
C LEU A 136 2.92 7.56 -10.40
N HIS A 137 3.47 8.72 -10.04
CA HIS A 137 4.83 9.14 -10.39
C HIS A 137 5.11 9.00 -11.90
N SER A 138 4.11 9.33 -12.73
CA SER A 138 4.10 9.14 -14.19
C SER A 138 3.92 10.46 -14.94
N ASN A 139 4.31 10.50 -16.22
CA ASN A 139 4.12 11.66 -17.08
C ASN A 139 2.72 11.71 -17.71
N GLU A 140 2.21 12.92 -17.98
CA GLU A 140 0.86 13.17 -18.51
C GLU A 140 0.59 12.58 -19.91
N ASN A 141 1.64 12.34 -20.71
CA ASN A 141 1.56 12.12 -22.15
C ASN A 141 0.84 10.83 -22.62
N HIS A 142 0.40 9.95 -21.70
CA HIS A 142 -0.23 8.67 -22.05
C HIS A 142 -1.59 8.41 -21.38
N ILE A 143 -2.16 9.38 -20.66
CA ILE A 143 -3.41 9.19 -19.91
C ILE A 143 -4.54 9.97 -20.59
N SER A 144 -5.47 9.26 -21.23
CA SER A 144 -6.69 9.83 -21.78
C SER A 144 -7.79 9.98 -20.73
N ARG A 145 -8.83 10.74 -21.04
CA ARG A 145 -10.00 10.95 -20.18
C ARG A 145 -10.70 9.64 -19.76
N THR A 146 -10.60 8.60 -20.59
CA THR A 146 -11.21 7.27 -20.40
C THR A 146 -10.21 6.20 -19.98
N THR A 147 -8.94 6.55 -19.80
CA THR A 147 -7.92 5.62 -19.32
C THR A 147 -8.24 5.21 -17.89
N SER A 148 -8.23 3.89 -17.63
CA SER A 148 -8.47 3.36 -16.30
C SER A 148 -7.23 3.54 -15.41
N PHE A 149 -7.41 3.96 -14.17
CA PHE A 149 -6.34 4.10 -13.18
C PHE A 149 -5.52 2.81 -13.02
N PHE A 150 -6.20 1.66 -13.04
CA PHE A 150 -5.57 0.34 -12.90
C PHE A 150 -4.81 -0.11 -14.15
N SER A 151 -5.11 0.49 -15.31
CA SER A 151 -4.40 0.20 -16.56
C SER A 151 -3.05 0.91 -16.67
N VAL A 152 -2.85 1.97 -15.88
CA VAL A 152 -1.63 2.79 -15.88
C VAL A 152 -0.75 2.55 -14.64
N GLY A 153 -0.86 1.37 -14.02
CA GLY A 153 -0.04 0.96 -12.87
C GLY A 153 -0.61 1.34 -11.50
N GLY A 154 -1.81 1.92 -11.45
CA GLY A 154 -2.51 2.19 -10.21
C GLY A 154 -2.93 0.91 -9.48
N HIS A 155 -2.83 0.90 -8.15
CA HIS A 155 -3.27 -0.18 -7.27
C HIS A 155 -3.93 0.39 -6.00
N SER A 156 -4.49 -0.46 -5.12
CA SER A 156 -5.28 0.00 -3.96
C SER A 156 -4.59 1.05 -3.10
N LEU A 157 -3.30 0.86 -2.78
CA LEU A 157 -2.55 1.83 -1.96
C LEU A 157 -2.42 3.21 -2.66
N LEU A 158 -2.05 3.24 -3.95
CA LEU A 158 -2.03 4.47 -4.73
C LEU A 158 -3.43 5.06 -4.90
N PHE A 159 -4.47 4.22 -4.97
CA PHE A 159 -5.84 4.69 -5.06
C PHE A 159 -6.32 5.39 -3.77
N ILE A 160 -5.91 4.86 -2.62
CA ILE A 160 -6.15 5.48 -1.31
C ILE A 160 -5.41 6.83 -1.25
N GLU A 161 -4.16 6.87 -1.69
CA GLU A 161 -3.40 8.12 -1.78
C GLU A 161 -4.07 9.13 -2.73
N LEU A 162 -4.50 8.71 -3.91
CA LEU A 162 -5.26 9.51 -4.88
C LEU A 162 -6.53 10.09 -4.25
N TYR A 163 -7.30 9.25 -3.57
CA TYR A 163 -8.51 9.66 -2.93
C TYR A 163 -8.25 10.67 -1.80
N HIS A 164 -7.17 10.51 -1.02
CA HIS A 164 -6.75 11.52 -0.04
C HIS A 164 -6.34 12.84 -0.68
N GLN A 165 -5.63 12.81 -1.82
CA GLN A 165 -5.33 14.01 -2.57
C GLN A 165 -6.60 14.69 -3.07
N TYR A 166 -7.61 13.93 -3.51
CA TYR A 166 -8.92 14.51 -3.84
C TYR A 166 -9.58 15.18 -2.65
N GLN A 167 -9.60 14.53 -1.49
CA GLN A 167 -10.15 15.13 -0.27
C GLN A 167 -9.44 16.44 0.08
N SER A 168 -8.10 16.47 -0.02
CA SER A 168 -7.30 17.67 0.22
C SER A 168 -7.58 18.79 -0.77
N VAL A 169 -7.66 18.45 -2.06
CA VAL A 169 -7.70 19.42 -3.16
C VAL A 169 -9.12 19.96 -3.40
N PHE A 170 -10.13 19.12 -3.17
CA PHE A 170 -11.55 19.44 -3.37
C PHE A 170 -12.33 19.61 -2.06
N ASN A 171 -11.68 19.44 -0.90
CA ASN A 171 -12.18 19.75 0.44
C ASN A 171 -13.48 19.02 0.83
N PHE A 172 -13.45 17.68 0.82
CA PHE A 172 -14.58 16.83 1.24
C PHE A 172 -14.15 15.67 2.14
N ASP A 173 -15.10 15.18 2.94
CA ASP A 173 -14.93 14.03 3.85
C ASP A 173 -15.50 12.73 3.26
N THR A 174 -15.04 11.59 3.78
CA THR A 174 -15.52 10.24 3.39
C THR A 174 -17.02 10.04 3.56
N HIS A 175 -17.64 10.72 4.54
CA HIS A 175 -19.09 10.69 4.75
C HIS A 175 -19.87 11.39 3.64
N ILE A 176 -19.25 12.32 2.90
CA ILE A 176 -19.87 13.05 1.80
C ILE A 176 -19.80 12.22 0.52
N LEU A 177 -18.62 11.71 0.19
CA LEU A 177 -18.41 10.92 -1.01
C LEU A 177 -17.39 9.82 -0.73
N SER A 178 -17.84 8.58 -0.56
CA SER A 178 -16.96 7.46 -0.22
C SER A 178 -15.98 7.10 -1.36
N ILE A 179 -14.98 6.29 -1.05
CA ILE A 179 -13.98 5.83 -2.04
C ILE A 179 -14.55 4.80 -3.03
N ALA A 180 -15.63 4.09 -2.67
CA ALA A 180 -16.15 2.97 -3.44
C ALA A 180 -16.63 3.34 -4.86
N PRO A 181 -17.39 4.44 -5.08
CA PRO A 181 -17.77 4.89 -6.42
C PRO A 181 -16.56 5.14 -7.34
N PHE A 182 -15.47 5.69 -6.80
CA PHE A 182 -14.25 5.95 -7.57
C PHE A 182 -13.58 4.65 -8.03
N LEU A 183 -13.59 3.60 -7.21
CA LEU A 183 -13.06 2.28 -7.57
C LEU A 183 -13.90 1.63 -8.67
N GLN A 184 -15.23 1.77 -8.62
CA GLN A 184 -16.16 1.23 -9.61
C GLN A 184 -16.12 1.99 -10.94
N GLN A 185 -15.69 3.26 -10.90
CA GLN A 185 -15.65 4.13 -12.05
C GLN A 185 -14.24 4.71 -12.24
N PRO A 186 -13.26 3.88 -12.65
CA PRO A 186 -11.83 4.16 -12.45
C PRO A 186 -11.21 5.06 -13.52
N THR A 187 -11.97 5.97 -14.15
CA THR A 187 -11.46 6.85 -15.23
C THR A 187 -11.52 8.32 -14.81
N ILE A 188 -10.67 9.16 -15.42
CA ILE A 188 -10.67 10.61 -15.17
C ILE A 188 -12.04 11.23 -15.43
N PHE A 189 -12.72 10.83 -16.51
CA PHE A 189 -14.08 11.31 -16.82
C PHE A 189 -15.06 11.01 -15.68
N GLN A 190 -15.04 9.78 -15.18
CA GLN A 190 -15.97 9.36 -14.15
C GLN A 190 -15.63 9.99 -12.79
N HIS A 191 -14.34 10.06 -12.45
CA HIS A 191 -13.88 10.77 -11.25
C HIS A 191 -14.26 12.24 -11.31
N SER A 192 -14.21 12.87 -12.50
CA SER A 192 -14.63 14.26 -12.68
C SER A 192 -16.13 14.45 -12.43
N GLN A 193 -16.97 13.54 -12.90
CA GLN A 193 -18.41 13.54 -12.62
C GLN A 193 -18.71 13.39 -11.13
N LEU A 194 -18.06 12.42 -10.47
CA LEU A 194 -18.24 12.19 -9.03
C LEU A 194 -17.83 13.43 -8.22
N LEU A 195 -16.67 14.03 -8.52
CA LEU A 195 -16.18 15.21 -7.80
C LEU A 195 -17.00 16.48 -8.07
N GLN A 196 -17.56 16.63 -9.27
CA GLN A 196 -18.43 17.77 -9.58
C GLN A 196 -19.69 17.79 -8.71
N THR A 197 -20.26 16.63 -8.37
CA THR A 197 -21.44 16.57 -7.49
C THR A 197 -21.16 17.17 -6.10
N VAL A 198 -19.95 16.97 -5.57
CA VAL A 198 -19.51 17.50 -4.27
C VAL A 198 -19.35 19.02 -4.34
N ILE A 199 -18.72 19.51 -5.40
CA ILE A 199 -18.50 20.95 -5.62
C ILE A 199 -19.84 21.68 -5.78
N MET A 200 -20.79 21.12 -6.53
CA MET A 200 -22.11 21.70 -6.74
C MET A 200 -22.92 21.80 -5.44
N ASN A 201 -22.79 20.82 -4.55
CA ASN A 201 -23.51 20.79 -3.27
C ASN A 201 -22.87 21.69 -2.18
N ASN A 202 -21.69 22.28 -2.45
CA ASN A 202 -20.94 23.15 -1.53
C ASN A 202 -20.72 22.55 -0.12
N THR A 203 -20.71 21.22 -0.04
CA THR A 203 -20.46 20.47 1.19
C THR A 203 -18.97 20.46 1.48
N LYS A 204 -18.53 21.20 2.49
CA LYS A 204 -17.13 21.27 2.90
C LYS A 204 -16.79 20.16 3.91
N ALA A 205 -15.54 19.70 3.87
CA ALA A 205 -14.99 18.84 4.91
C ALA A 205 -15.09 19.49 6.30
N THR A 206 -15.32 18.65 7.30
CA THR A 206 -15.29 19.02 8.72
C THR A 206 -13.84 19.14 9.14
N GLN A 207 -13.33 20.36 9.35
CA GLN A 207 -11.94 20.53 9.75
C GLN A 207 -11.73 20.07 11.18
N TRP A 208 -10.73 19.22 11.40
CA TRP A 208 -10.29 18.85 12.75
C TRP A 208 -9.28 19.86 13.25
N TYR A 209 -9.42 20.23 14.53
CA TYR A 209 -8.63 21.27 15.16
C TYR A 209 -8.03 20.79 16.48
N THR A 210 -6.90 21.37 16.85
CA THR A 210 -6.18 21.14 18.10
C THR A 210 -7.03 21.59 19.29
N LEU A 211 -7.16 20.75 20.33
CA LEU A 211 -7.97 21.04 21.51
C LEU A 211 -7.17 21.59 22.69
N HIS A 212 -5.83 21.58 22.59
CA HIS A 212 -4.89 21.99 23.65
C HIS A 212 -5.17 21.30 25.00
N ILE A 213 -5.49 20.01 24.96
CA ILE A 213 -5.77 19.18 26.13
C ILE A 213 -4.57 18.29 26.50
N SER A 214 -4.37 18.08 27.79
CA SER A 214 -3.41 17.10 28.33
C SER A 214 -4.06 15.78 28.73
N GLU A 215 -5.39 15.74 28.83
CA GLU A 215 -6.17 14.57 29.19
C GLU A 215 -7.42 14.46 28.31
N GLY A 216 -7.79 13.23 27.94
CA GLY A 216 -8.87 12.97 26.99
C GLY A 216 -9.35 11.52 27.04
N ILE A 217 -10.36 11.21 26.25
CA ILE A 217 -10.84 9.83 26.08
C ILE A 217 -9.88 9.04 25.17
N ALA A 218 -9.75 7.74 25.36
CA ALA A 218 -8.99 6.88 24.44
C ALA A 218 -9.73 6.71 23.10
N SER A 219 -8.98 6.42 22.04
CA SER A 219 -9.57 6.04 20.75
C SER A 219 -10.22 4.65 20.84
N PHE A 220 -11.10 4.32 19.88
CA PHE A 220 -11.67 2.97 19.80
C PHE A 220 -10.58 1.89 19.62
N ALA A 221 -9.49 2.23 18.90
CA ALA A 221 -8.38 1.30 18.68
C ALA A 221 -7.60 1.04 19.97
N GLN A 222 -7.38 2.06 20.80
CA GLN A 222 -6.74 1.93 22.11
C GLN A 222 -7.61 1.11 23.08
N GLU A 223 -8.92 1.37 23.12
CA GLU A 223 -9.85 0.57 23.94
C GLU A 223 -9.82 -0.90 23.56
N ARG A 224 -9.82 -1.20 22.25
CA ARG A 224 -9.72 -2.58 21.77
C ARG A 224 -8.43 -3.27 22.24
N ILE A 225 -7.27 -2.61 22.10
CA ILE A 225 -5.98 -3.18 22.54
C ILE A 225 -5.99 -3.40 24.05
N PHE A 226 -6.40 -2.39 24.82
CA PHE A 226 -6.44 -2.46 26.28
C PHE A 226 -7.36 -3.57 26.78
N LEU A 227 -8.55 -3.71 26.19
CA LEU A 227 -9.48 -4.79 26.51
C LEU A 227 -8.91 -6.16 26.10
N ASP A 228 -8.25 -6.28 24.95
CA ASP A 228 -7.63 -7.55 24.53
C ASP A 228 -6.56 -8.00 25.53
N GLU A 229 -5.71 -7.07 26.01
CA GLU A 229 -4.70 -7.33 27.04
C GLU A 229 -5.30 -7.73 28.39
N GLN A 230 -6.37 -7.06 28.83
CA GLN A 230 -7.00 -7.33 30.13
C GLN A 230 -7.88 -8.59 30.15
N VAL A 231 -8.60 -8.87 29.06
CA VAL A 231 -9.62 -9.93 29.01
C VAL A 231 -9.05 -11.26 28.53
N ARG A 232 -8.16 -11.24 27.52
CA ARG A 232 -7.71 -12.48 26.87
C ARG A 232 -6.43 -13.07 27.46
N PHE A 233 -5.65 -12.29 28.21
CA PHE A 233 -4.33 -12.71 28.66
C PHE A 233 -4.17 -12.56 30.18
N SER A 234 -3.56 -13.56 30.81
CA SER A 234 -2.81 -13.27 32.03
C SER A 234 -1.70 -12.29 31.65
N SER A 235 -1.34 -11.38 32.54
CA SER A 235 -0.40 -10.25 32.37
C SER A 235 1.04 -10.61 31.91
N ASP A 236 1.26 -11.80 31.35
CA ASP A 236 2.56 -12.41 31.13
C ASP A 236 2.96 -12.50 29.63
N ILE A 237 2.17 -11.93 28.71
CA ILE A 237 2.45 -12.04 27.25
C ILE A 237 2.53 -10.65 26.58
N ALA A 238 3.65 -10.39 25.92
CA ALA A 238 3.94 -9.16 25.19
C ALA A 238 3.45 -9.16 23.73
N ILE A 239 2.14 -9.34 23.50
CA ILE A 239 1.61 -9.52 22.14
C ILE A 239 1.55 -8.24 21.29
N TYR A 240 1.61 -7.07 21.95
CA TYR A 240 1.52 -5.74 21.32
C TYR A 240 2.84 -4.97 21.37
N ASN A 241 3.95 -5.64 21.66
CA ASN A 241 5.27 -5.05 21.53
C ASN A 241 5.68 -5.06 20.04
N GLU A 242 5.97 -3.88 19.49
CA GLU A 242 6.59 -3.73 18.17
C GLU A 242 8.04 -3.30 18.34
N LEU A 243 8.97 -4.03 17.70
CA LEU A 243 10.41 -3.82 17.87
C LEU A 243 11.10 -3.65 16.51
N HIS A 244 12.05 -2.71 16.48
CA HIS A 244 12.87 -2.39 15.32
C HIS A 244 14.34 -2.36 15.71
N THR A 245 15.17 -2.98 14.88
CA THR A 245 16.63 -2.96 15.01
C THR A 245 17.23 -2.16 13.87
N LEU A 246 18.11 -1.21 14.21
CA LEU A 246 18.83 -0.36 13.27
C LEU A 246 20.32 -0.55 13.47
N GLN A 247 21.06 -0.72 12.38
CA GLN A 247 22.52 -0.85 12.40
C GLN A 247 23.13 0.24 11.51
N VAL A 248 24.22 0.83 11.97
CA VAL A 248 24.95 1.82 11.18
C VAL A 248 25.68 1.09 10.06
N VAL A 249 25.35 1.40 8.81
CA VAL A 249 26.00 0.75 7.65
C VAL A 249 27.35 1.41 7.34
N GLN A 250 27.47 2.72 7.54
CA GLN A 250 28.67 3.49 7.23
C GLN A 250 28.88 4.61 8.26
N GLY A 251 30.13 4.79 8.69
CA GLY A 251 30.51 5.84 9.63
C GLY A 251 30.16 5.51 11.08
N SER A 252 29.89 6.54 11.88
CA SER A 252 29.46 6.43 13.27
C SER A 252 28.32 7.41 13.55
N LEU A 253 27.48 7.08 14.53
CA LEU A 253 26.38 7.93 14.97
C LEU A 253 26.75 8.55 16.32
N SER A 254 26.59 9.87 16.46
CA SER A 254 26.79 10.55 17.74
C SER A 254 25.67 10.21 18.71
N PHE A 255 26.03 9.68 19.87
CA PHE A 255 25.09 9.33 20.93
C PHE A 255 24.32 10.56 21.44
N ASN A 256 25.03 11.67 21.70
CA ASN A 256 24.40 12.89 22.21
C ASN A 256 23.38 13.47 21.23
N ARG A 257 23.69 13.47 19.93
CA ARG A 257 22.75 13.91 18.89
C ARG A 257 21.55 12.98 18.77
N LEU A 258 21.76 11.67 18.88
CA LEU A 258 20.66 10.69 18.89
C LEU A 258 19.74 10.91 20.08
N LEU A 259 20.31 11.07 21.28
CA LEU A 259 19.55 11.32 22.51
C LEU A 259 18.71 12.61 22.39
N GLN A 260 19.29 13.67 21.85
CA GLN A 260 18.57 14.92 21.58
C GLN A 260 17.47 14.73 20.53
N ALA A 261 17.76 14.04 19.43
CA ALA A 261 16.80 13.78 18.38
C ALA A 261 15.58 12.97 18.89
N LEU A 262 15.82 11.93 19.70
CA LEU A 262 14.74 11.17 20.35
C LEU A 262 13.90 12.07 21.26
N ARG A 263 14.52 12.93 22.08
CA ARG A 263 13.77 13.89 22.91
C ARG A 263 12.90 14.82 22.08
N CYS A 264 13.40 15.32 20.96
CA CYS A 264 12.62 16.15 20.03
C CYS A 264 11.39 15.40 19.49
N ILE A 265 11.53 14.12 19.12
CA ILE A 265 10.41 13.31 18.63
C ILE A 265 9.37 13.09 19.72
N LEU A 266 9.79 12.71 20.93
CA LEU A 266 8.86 12.46 22.05
C LEU A 266 8.12 13.74 22.48
N ASN A 267 8.74 14.92 22.31
CA ASN A 267 8.08 16.19 22.57
C ASN A 267 7.12 16.59 21.43
N LYS A 268 7.50 16.34 20.18
CA LYS A 268 6.66 16.57 19.00
C LYS A 268 5.43 15.65 18.95
N HIS A 269 5.61 14.37 19.25
CA HIS A 269 4.57 13.33 19.17
C HIS A 269 4.16 12.89 20.58
N LYS A 270 3.20 13.60 21.16
CA LYS A 270 2.82 13.44 22.57
C LYS A 270 2.30 12.03 22.91
N ILE A 271 1.79 11.29 21.92
CA ILE A 271 1.36 9.89 22.08
C ILE A 271 2.46 8.97 22.61
N LEU A 272 3.73 9.24 22.28
CA LEU A 272 4.88 8.42 22.70
C LEU A 272 5.24 8.57 24.19
N ARG A 273 4.54 9.47 24.87
CA ARG A 273 4.62 9.75 26.31
C ARG A 273 3.22 9.83 26.95
N THR A 274 2.22 9.18 26.35
CA THR A 274 0.83 9.21 26.84
C THR A 274 0.52 7.94 27.62
N SER A 275 -0.05 8.09 28.81
CA SER A 275 -0.57 6.97 29.60
C SER A 275 -2.01 6.63 29.23
N LEU A 276 -2.36 5.36 29.40
CA LEU A 276 -3.73 4.86 29.31
C LEU A 276 -4.21 4.42 30.69
N ILE A 277 -5.25 5.09 31.20
CA ILE A 277 -5.76 4.87 32.55
C ILE A 277 -7.24 4.52 32.46
N PHE A 278 -7.61 3.35 32.98
CA PHE A 278 -9.01 2.94 33.05
C PHE A 278 -9.67 3.64 34.24
N ASN A 279 -10.76 4.35 33.98
CA ASN A 279 -11.56 4.99 35.01
C ASN A 279 -12.76 4.11 35.37
N ASN A 280 -12.73 3.55 36.59
CA ASN A 280 -13.78 2.66 37.11
C ASN A 280 -15.12 3.37 37.31
N ASP A 281 -15.13 4.69 37.55
CA ASP A 281 -16.37 5.41 37.88
C ASP A 281 -17.32 5.55 36.67
N ASN A 282 -16.76 5.63 35.47
CA ASN A 282 -17.51 5.83 34.23
C ASN A 282 -17.19 4.76 33.16
N ASN A 283 -16.49 3.69 33.53
CA ASN A 283 -16.06 2.60 32.64
C ASN A 283 -15.40 3.11 31.34
N SER A 284 -14.58 4.15 31.43
CA SER A 284 -13.94 4.76 30.25
C SER A 284 -12.42 4.67 30.33
N LEU A 285 -11.77 4.35 29.22
CA LEU A 285 -10.33 4.46 29.10
C LEU A 285 -9.94 5.91 28.77
N LYS A 286 -9.00 6.48 29.53
CA LYS A 286 -8.50 7.84 29.37
C LYS A 286 -7.06 7.85 28.89
N GLN A 287 -6.73 8.88 28.11
CA GLN A 287 -5.37 9.28 27.74
C GLN A 287 -4.91 10.41 28.64
N CYS A 288 -3.70 10.32 29.20
CA CYS A 288 -3.06 11.41 29.93
C CYS A 288 -1.64 11.63 29.41
N ILE A 289 -1.34 12.81 28.87
CA ILE A 289 -0.02 13.15 28.36
C ILE A 289 0.91 13.37 29.55
N THR A 290 2.03 12.64 29.57
CA THR A 290 3.02 12.71 30.65
C THR A 290 4.23 13.55 30.25
N ASP A 291 5.01 13.95 31.26
CA ASP A 291 6.29 14.61 31.08
C ASP A 291 7.33 13.59 30.56
N ILE A 292 8.08 13.97 29.53
CA ILE A 292 9.15 13.17 28.93
C ILE A 292 10.20 12.71 29.94
N HIS A 293 10.49 13.52 30.97
CA HIS A 293 11.50 13.19 31.99
C HIS A 293 11.12 11.99 32.84
N LYS A 294 9.83 11.63 32.90
CA LYS A 294 9.34 10.48 33.66
C LYS A 294 9.38 9.17 32.87
N THR A 295 9.37 9.25 31.54
CA THR A 295 9.10 8.10 30.67
C THR A 295 10.29 7.68 29.81
N PHE A 296 11.27 8.57 29.56
CA PHE A 296 12.35 8.29 28.62
C PHE A 296 13.74 8.19 29.26
N THR A 297 14.34 7.01 29.09
CA THR A 297 15.78 6.76 29.24
C THR A 297 16.25 5.89 28.08
N ILE A 298 17.54 5.98 27.73
CA ILE A 298 18.16 5.08 26.76
C ILE A 298 19.06 4.10 27.51
N ALA A 299 18.79 2.80 27.38
CA ALA A 299 19.58 1.76 28.03
C ALA A 299 20.86 1.45 27.22
N MET A 300 21.93 1.07 27.91
CA MET A 300 23.20 0.60 27.33
C MET A 300 23.75 -0.61 28.10
N ASN A 301 22.86 -1.41 28.68
CA ASN A 301 23.26 -2.37 29.72
C ASN A 301 23.63 -3.73 29.15
N GLN A 302 23.39 -3.94 27.85
CA GLN A 302 23.55 -5.23 27.19
C GLN A 302 24.65 -5.19 26.13
N THR A 303 25.35 -6.31 26.02
CA THR A 303 26.40 -6.54 25.03
C THR A 303 26.18 -7.89 24.37
N PHE A 304 26.69 -8.05 23.15
CA PHE A 304 26.62 -9.32 22.42
C PHE A 304 27.96 -9.61 21.75
N GLY A 305 28.33 -10.89 21.69
CA GLY A 305 29.55 -11.37 21.06
C GLY A 305 29.34 -11.96 19.66
N ASN A 306 28.11 -12.38 19.33
CA ASN A 306 27.78 -12.99 18.03
C ASN A 306 26.29 -12.81 17.66
N GLU A 307 25.92 -13.19 16.44
CA GLU A 307 24.55 -13.04 15.93
C GLU A 307 23.49 -13.84 16.69
N ASN A 308 23.83 -15.01 17.25
CA ASN A 308 22.85 -15.82 17.99
C ASN A 308 22.49 -15.15 19.31
N GLU A 309 23.49 -14.65 20.04
CA GLU A 309 23.26 -13.86 21.25
C GLU A 309 22.44 -12.60 20.96
N LEU A 310 22.71 -11.90 19.85
CA LEU A 310 21.91 -10.76 19.42
C LEU A 310 20.45 -11.15 19.17
N ARG A 311 20.20 -12.26 18.47
CA ARG A 311 18.84 -12.77 18.21
C ARG A 311 18.13 -13.15 19.51
N ASP A 312 18.84 -13.77 20.44
CA ASP A 312 18.30 -14.14 21.75
C ASP A 312 17.91 -12.89 22.54
N ILE A 313 18.77 -11.87 22.58
CA ILE A 313 18.46 -10.58 23.21
C ILE A 313 17.20 -9.96 22.59
N ILE A 314 17.15 -9.85 21.26
CA ILE A 314 15.99 -9.29 20.55
C ILE A 314 14.72 -10.07 20.88
N TYR A 315 14.79 -11.40 20.88
CA TYR A 315 13.66 -12.26 21.19
C TYR A 315 13.19 -12.04 22.63
N GLN A 316 14.08 -12.07 23.62
CA GLN A 316 13.76 -11.86 25.03
C GLN A 316 13.16 -10.48 25.29
N THR A 317 13.71 -9.43 24.67
CA THR A 317 13.15 -8.07 24.76
C THR A 317 11.76 -8.00 24.14
N THR A 318 11.54 -8.65 22.99
CA THR A 318 10.24 -8.69 22.31
C THR A 318 9.16 -9.35 23.18
N ILE A 319 9.48 -10.47 23.81
CA ILE A 319 8.52 -11.23 24.62
C ILE A 319 8.38 -10.73 26.07
N ASN A 320 9.12 -9.69 26.47
CA ASN A 320 9.09 -9.17 27.83
C ASN A 320 7.78 -8.37 28.10
N PRO A 321 6.85 -8.88 28.93
CA PRO A 321 5.60 -8.19 29.22
C PRO A 321 5.80 -6.89 30.03
N ASN A 322 6.93 -6.75 30.72
CA ASN A 322 7.26 -5.59 31.55
C ASN A 322 8.04 -4.50 30.79
N LEU A 323 8.26 -4.68 29.47
CA LEU A 323 8.95 -3.69 28.66
C LEU A 323 8.21 -2.34 28.69
N PHE A 324 6.88 -2.39 28.62
CA PHE A 324 6.01 -1.22 28.66
C PHE A 324 5.12 -1.21 29.90
N ASP A 325 4.68 0.00 30.26
CA ASP A 325 3.69 0.23 31.31
C ASP A 325 2.80 1.39 30.86
N LEU A 326 1.66 1.03 30.28
CA LEU A 326 0.68 1.96 29.74
C LEU A 326 0.14 2.90 30.82
N SER A 327 0.02 2.47 32.07
CA SER A 327 -0.54 3.31 33.14
C SER A 327 0.34 4.51 33.48
N ASN A 328 1.64 4.39 33.24
CA ASN A 328 2.64 5.43 33.50
C ASN A 328 3.18 6.10 32.23
N GLY A 329 2.61 5.78 31.06
CA GLY A 329 3.00 6.39 29.77
C GLY A 329 4.33 5.86 29.21
N ARG A 330 4.82 4.73 29.73
CA ARG A 330 5.97 4.02 29.17
C ARG A 330 5.52 3.18 27.97
N VAL A 331 5.40 3.83 26.82
CA VAL A 331 4.98 3.21 25.54
C VAL A 331 6.07 3.21 24.47
N PHE A 332 7.25 3.71 24.81
CA PHE A 332 8.43 3.83 23.97
C PHE A 332 9.66 3.34 24.72
N HIS A 333 10.53 2.60 24.05
CA HIS A 333 11.78 2.10 24.59
C HIS A 333 12.90 2.21 23.55
N ALA A 334 14.09 2.62 24.00
CA ALA A 334 15.29 2.62 23.18
C ALA A 334 16.48 2.05 23.95
N GLU A 335 17.25 1.20 23.29
CA GLU A 335 18.44 0.56 23.84
C GLU A 335 19.54 0.47 22.79
N ILE A 336 20.79 0.63 23.22
CA ILE A 336 21.97 0.40 22.38
C ILE A 336 22.65 -0.87 22.86
N LEU A 337 22.71 -1.86 21.98
CA LEU A 337 23.42 -3.11 22.20
C LEU A 337 24.85 -2.95 21.67
N LYS A 338 25.84 -3.08 22.54
CA LYS A 338 27.26 -2.92 22.18
C LYS A 338 27.89 -4.26 21.77
N HIS A 339 28.65 -4.25 20.69
CA HIS A 339 29.41 -5.44 20.28
C HIS A 339 30.66 -5.60 21.15
N GLN A 340 30.89 -6.80 21.71
CA GLN A 340 32.00 -7.05 22.64
C GLN A 340 33.39 -6.72 22.06
N ILE A 341 33.61 -7.01 20.77
CA ILE A 341 34.87 -6.65 20.07
C ILE A 341 35.11 -5.13 20.09
N ALA A 342 34.07 -4.31 19.91
CA ALA A 342 34.20 -2.86 19.87
C ALA A 342 34.54 -2.25 21.25
N LEU A 343 34.22 -2.95 22.34
CA LEU A 343 34.59 -2.57 23.70
C LEU A 343 36.07 -2.80 23.99
N ASN A 344 36.64 -3.88 23.44
CA ASN A 344 38.05 -4.23 23.64
C ASN A 344 39.03 -3.34 22.86
N GLU A 345 38.60 -2.75 21.74
CA GLU A 345 39.42 -1.83 20.92
C GLU A 345 39.34 -0.37 21.40
N ASN A 346 38.36 -0.02 22.24
CA ASN A 346 38.03 1.36 22.63
C ASN A 346 38.07 1.58 24.16
N GLU A 347 39.06 1.05 24.89
CA GLU A 347 39.22 1.36 26.32
C GLU A 347 39.42 2.87 26.62
N ASN A 348 39.72 3.68 25.61
CA ASN A 348 39.95 5.13 25.72
C ASN A 348 38.90 6.02 25.02
N ASN A 349 37.92 5.46 24.31
CA ASN A 349 36.87 6.26 23.68
C ASN A 349 35.61 6.21 24.53
N ASN A 350 35.29 7.33 25.18
CA ASN A 350 34.01 7.56 25.82
C ASN A 350 32.87 7.08 24.90
N ASN A 351 31.79 6.55 25.47
CA ASN A 351 30.56 6.07 24.80
C ASN A 351 29.80 7.14 23.97
N GLU A 352 30.51 8.09 23.37
CA GLU A 352 30.02 9.23 22.60
C GLU A 352 29.54 8.84 21.19
N CYS A 353 29.96 7.69 20.67
CA CYS A 353 29.61 7.22 19.34
C CYS A 353 29.08 5.77 19.31
N ILE A 354 28.14 5.53 18.40
CA ILE A 354 27.60 4.22 18.03
C ILE A 354 28.28 3.80 16.72
N SER A 355 28.91 2.63 16.74
CA SER A 355 29.66 2.06 15.62
C SER A 355 28.76 1.25 14.68
N ASN A 356 29.32 0.81 13.56
CA ASN A 356 28.66 -0.13 12.64
C ASN A 356 28.49 -1.54 13.23
N SER A 357 29.22 -1.89 14.29
CA SER A 357 29.07 -3.17 14.99
C SER A 357 27.96 -3.13 16.04
N ASP A 358 27.56 -1.95 16.50
CA ASP A 358 26.51 -1.77 17.49
C ASP A 358 25.13 -1.86 16.86
N VAL A 359 24.12 -2.19 17.67
CA VAL A 359 22.72 -2.25 17.25
C VAL A 359 21.88 -1.31 18.09
N LEU A 360 21.13 -0.42 17.44
CA LEU A 360 20.12 0.42 18.06
C LEU A 360 18.77 -0.32 18.01
N LEU A 361 18.25 -0.66 19.18
CA LEU A 361 16.94 -1.26 19.38
C LEU A 361 15.95 -0.14 19.75
N ILE A 362 14.85 -0.07 19.01
CA ILE A 362 13.73 0.84 19.30
C ILE A 362 12.46 0.01 19.34
N ALA A 363 11.71 0.13 20.42
CA ALA A 363 10.45 -0.58 20.60
C ALA A 363 9.31 0.38 20.98
N PHE A 364 8.11 0.01 20.57
CA PHE A 364 6.87 0.73 20.81
C PHE A 364 5.79 -0.22 21.31
N HIS A 365 4.88 0.29 22.13
CA HIS A 365 3.61 -0.39 22.39
C HIS A 365 2.62 -0.09 21.26
N HIS A 366 1.92 -1.12 20.76
CA HIS A 366 1.00 -0.97 19.62
C HIS A 366 -0.18 -0.03 19.90
N ALA A 367 -0.49 0.26 21.17
CA ALA A 367 -1.48 1.26 21.55
C ALA A 367 -1.07 2.72 21.21
N ALA A 368 0.21 2.97 20.96
CA ALA A 368 0.78 4.28 20.64
C ALA A 368 1.40 4.36 19.24
N PHE A 369 1.48 3.24 18.52
CA PHE A 369 2.26 3.16 17.28
C PHE A 369 1.68 2.14 16.31
N ASP A 370 1.62 2.50 15.04
CA ASP A 370 1.21 1.62 13.95
C ASP A 370 2.22 1.60 12.80
N ARG A 371 1.96 0.77 11.79
CA ARG A 371 2.85 0.61 10.62
C ARG A 371 3.11 1.94 9.88
N ALA A 372 2.11 2.81 9.77
CA ALA A 372 2.26 4.11 9.11
C ALA A 372 3.10 5.07 9.95
N SER A 373 2.99 4.99 11.28
CA SER A 373 3.79 5.76 12.23
C SER A 373 5.30 5.51 12.08
N ARG A 374 5.70 4.33 11.59
CA ARG A 374 7.11 4.00 11.34
C ARG A 374 7.80 4.95 10.37
N SER A 375 7.19 5.28 9.24
CA SER A 375 7.81 6.18 8.26
C SER A 375 7.90 7.62 8.80
N ILE A 376 6.88 8.05 9.54
CA ILE A 376 6.84 9.37 10.20
C ILE A 376 7.95 9.48 11.24
N PHE A 377 8.07 8.48 12.13
CA PHE A 377 9.10 8.42 13.15
C PHE A 377 10.51 8.47 12.56
N LEU A 378 10.79 7.65 11.55
CA LEU A 378 12.12 7.62 10.93
C LEU A 378 12.45 8.93 10.21
N LYS A 379 11.48 9.52 9.50
CA LYS A 379 11.64 10.83 8.84
C LYS A 379 11.98 11.92 9.85
N ASP A 380 11.22 11.99 10.95
CA ASP A 380 11.42 12.98 12.00
C ASP A 380 12.72 12.75 12.77
N LEU A 381 13.10 11.50 13.05
CA LEU A 381 14.37 11.15 13.66
C LEU A 381 15.56 11.60 12.82
N CYS A 382 15.53 11.29 11.53
CA CYS A 382 16.56 11.73 10.59
C CYS A 382 16.66 13.26 10.54
N SER A 383 15.51 13.95 10.48
CA SER A 383 15.47 15.41 10.45
C SER A 383 16.05 16.02 11.72
N ALA A 384 15.59 15.59 12.89
CA ALA A 384 16.03 16.09 14.20
C ALA A 384 17.52 15.81 14.43
N TYR A 385 17.98 14.61 14.08
CA TYR A 385 19.39 14.24 14.20
C TYR A 385 20.28 15.12 13.31
N ASN A 386 19.92 15.29 12.04
CA ASN A 386 20.73 16.02 11.06
C ASN A 386 20.79 17.54 11.35
N THR A 387 19.68 18.11 11.80
CA THR A 387 19.59 19.55 12.11
C THR A 387 20.10 19.89 13.50
N ASN A 388 20.37 18.88 14.34
CA ASN A 388 20.65 19.06 15.76
C ASN A 388 19.59 19.94 16.44
N ALA A 389 18.33 19.69 16.06
CA ALA A 389 17.20 20.51 16.50
C ALA A 389 17.14 20.54 18.01
N ILE A 390 16.94 21.74 18.57
CA ILE A 390 16.59 21.89 19.98
C ILE A 390 15.15 21.41 20.14
N SER A 391 14.90 20.66 21.20
CA SER A 391 13.55 20.21 21.51
C SER A 391 12.66 21.40 21.83
N ILE A 392 11.67 21.65 20.98
CA ILE A 392 10.62 22.65 21.17
C ILE A 392 9.30 21.88 21.20
N GLU A 393 8.46 22.15 22.20
CA GLU A 393 7.10 21.58 22.21
C GLU A 393 6.28 22.20 21.07
N ASP A 394 5.65 21.33 20.28
CA ASP A 394 4.70 21.72 19.24
C ASP A 394 3.30 21.64 19.82
N ASP A 395 2.78 22.79 20.24
CA ASP A 395 1.46 22.90 20.86
C ASP A 395 0.34 23.26 19.88
N GLU A 396 0.69 23.60 18.64
CA GLU A 396 -0.27 24.05 17.63
C GLU A 396 -0.71 22.92 16.70
N SER A 397 0.10 21.88 16.53
CA SER A 397 -0.25 20.74 15.68
C SER A 397 -1.30 19.82 16.30
N LEU A 398 -2.15 19.26 15.44
CA LEU A 398 -3.13 18.23 15.82
C LEU A 398 -2.39 17.01 16.38
N GLN A 399 -2.73 16.60 17.59
CA GLN A 399 -2.15 15.45 18.28
C GLN A 399 -3.12 14.26 18.27
N TYR A 400 -2.62 13.06 18.57
CA TYR A 400 -3.44 11.85 18.62
C TYR A 400 -4.59 11.95 19.63
N ILE A 401 -4.39 12.68 20.74
CA ILE A 401 -5.44 12.92 21.73
C ILE A 401 -6.59 13.74 21.15
N ASP A 402 -6.32 14.69 20.25
CA ASP A 402 -7.36 15.47 19.58
C ASP A 402 -8.15 14.56 18.63
N TYR A 403 -7.45 13.72 17.85
CA TYR A 403 -8.09 12.70 17.01
C TYR A 403 -9.06 11.83 17.82
N SER A 404 -8.64 11.33 18.97
CA SER A 404 -9.49 10.45 19.78
C SER A 404 -10.78 11.14 20.24
N VAL A 405 -10.74 12.45 20.51
CA VAL A 405 -11.94 13.21 20.87
C VAL A 405 -12.82 13.44 19.64
N HIS A 406 -12.23 13.85 18.51
CA HIS A 406 -12.96 14.03 17.25
C HIS A 406 -13.61 12.74 16.76
N GLU A 407 -12.93 11.60 16.91
CA GLU A 407 -13.43 10.27 16.55
C GLU A 407 -14.75 9.95 17.28
N ARG A 408 -14.88 10.36 18.55
CA ARG A 408 -16.10 10.13 19.34
C ARG A 408 -17.29 10.97 18.92
N LEU A 409 -17.04 12.07 18.21
CA LEU A 409 -18.08 12.96 17.71
C LEU A 409 -18.65 12.51 16.36
N ILE A 410 -18.03 11.52 15.71
CA ILE A 410 -18.47 11.01 14.43
C ILE A 410 -19.77 10.21 14.62
N ASP A 411 -20.78 10.54 13.80
CA ASP A 411 -21.98 9.72 13.70
C ASP A 411 -21.67 8.40 12.98
N MET A 412 -21.80 7.30 13.72
CA MET A 412 -21.54 5.94 13.24
C MET A 412 -22.82 5.16 12.96
N THR A 413 -24.00 5.80 12.97
CA THR A 413 -25.30 5.14 12.82
C THR A 413 -25.37 4.34 11.51
N THR A 414 -25.13 4.98 10.37
CA THR A 414 -25.15 4.31 9.05
C THR A 414 -24.14 3.16 8.97
N SER A 415 -22.93 3.36 9.51
CA SER A 415 -21.88 2.34 9.51
C SER A 415 -22.28 1.12 10.36
N ARG A 416 -22.92 1.34 11.52
CA ARG A 416 -23.41 0.27 12.39
C ARG A 416 -24.54 -0.51 11.72
N GLU A 417 -25.49 0.18 11.09
CA GLU A 417 -26.57 -0.47 10.33
C GLU A 417 -26.02 -1.33 9.19
N PHE A 418 -25.04 -0.81 8.44
CA PHE A 418 -24.36 -1.57 7.39
C PHE A 418 -23.73 -2.86 7.96
N TRP A 419 -22.92 -2.76 9.02
CA TRP A 419 -22.24 -3.93 9.59
C TRP A 419 -23.21 -4.93 10.23
N ASN A 420 -24.28 -4.45 10.88
CA ASN A 420 -25.32 -5.33 11.39
C ASN A 420 -25.93 -6.15 10.24
N LEU A 421 -26.28 -5.52 9.12
CA LEU A 421 -26.84 -6.20 7.95
C LEU A 421 -25.86 -7.18 7.29
N GLN A 422 -24.58 -6.81 7.15
CA GLN A 422 -23.59 -7.70 6.51
C GLN A 422 -23.27 -8.95 7.34
N LEU A 423 -23.39 -8.86 8.68
CA LEU A 423 -22.93 -9.87 9.62
C LEU A 423 -24.05 -10.61 10.37
N GLU A 424 -25.33 -10.24 10.17
CA GLU A 424 -26.49 -10.75 10.93
C GLU A 424 -26.56 -12.28 10.99
N GLU A 425 -26.21 -12.95 9.88
CA GLU A 425 -26.30 -14.42 9.76
C GLU A 425 -24.95 -15.12 9.90
N TYR A 426 -23.85 -14.39 10.14
CA TYR A 426 -22.54 -15.03 10.25
C TYR A 426 -22.37 -15.64 11.64
N ASN A 427 -22.12 -16.94 11.70
CA ASN A 427 -21.90 -17.63 12.97
C ASN A 427 -20.46 -17.44 13.46
N PHE A 428 -20.24 -16.41 14.29
CA PHE A 428 -18.93 -16.14 14.90
C PHE A 428 -18.47 -17.21 15.91
N ASP A 429 -19.38 -18.04 16.42
CA ASP A 429 -19.02 -19.18 17.28
C ASP A 429 -18.46 -20.35 16.45
N SER A 430 -18.84 -20.43 15.17
CA SER A 430 -18.27 -21.40 14.23
C SER A 430 -16.88 -20.97 13.81
N ARG A 431 -15.87 -21.68 14.31
CA ARG A 431 -14.47 -21.42 13.98
C ARG A 431 -14.11 -22.06 12.64
N LEU A 432 -13.33 -21.33 11.84
CA LEU A 432 -12.74 -21.84 10.61
C LEU A 432 -11.91 -23.11 10.85
N LEU A 433 -12.27 -24.22 10.20
CA LEU A 433 -11.64 -25.52 10.39
C LEU A 433 -10.39 -25.68 9.51
N LEU A 434 -9.27 -25.11 9.95
CA LEU A 434 -7.99 -25.29 9.27
C LEU A 434 -7.38 -26.67 9.56
N PRO A 435 -6.61 -27.25 8.62
CA PRO A 435 -5.86 -28.49 8.87
C PRO A 435 -4.79 -28.22 9.94
N VAL A 436 -5.04 -28.70 11.15
CA VAL A 436 -4.15 -28.53 12.31
C VAL A 436 -3.58 -29.88 12.74
N ASP A 437 -2.29 -29.90 13.11
CA ASP A 437 -1.62 -31.12 13.59
C ASP A 437 -2.15 -31.60 14.94
N ARG A 438 -2.74 -30.70 15.73
CA ARG A 438 -3.26 -30.95 17.07
C ARG A 438 -4.58 -30.22 17.26
N HIS A 439 -5.51 -30.86 17.96
CA HIS A 439 -6.75 -30.21 18.39
C HIS A 439 -6.43 -28.99 19.26
N ARG A 440 -7.11 -27.88 18.97
CA ARG A 440 -6.98 -26.65 19.75
C ARG A 440 -7.58 -26.88 21.15
N LEU A 441 -6.85 -26.50 22.18
CA LEU A 441 -7.33 -26.55 23.58
C LEU A 441 -8.47 -25.54 23.78
N SER A 442 -9.39 -25.85 24.70
CA SER A 442 -10.55 -25.00 25.03
C SER A 442 -10.17 -23.69 25.73
N ASN A 443 -9.00 -23.64 26.35
CA ASN A 443 -8.51 -22.44 27.01
C ASN A 443 -7.74 -21.63 25.96
N ASP A 444 -8.12 -20.37 25.76
CA ASP A 444 -7.49 -19.40 24.84
C ASP A 444 -6.04 -19.02 25.24
N HIS A 445 -5.37 -19.85 26.05
CA HIS A 445 -3.93 -19.72 26.30
C HIS A 445 -3.19 -19.86 24.97
N ARG A 446 -2.62 -18.76 24.49
CA ARG A 446 -1.65 -18.75 23.39
C ARG A 446 -0.36 -19.43 23.86
N SER A 447 -0.37 -20.75 23.94
CA SER A 447 0.80 -21.57 24.22
C SER A 447 1.39 -22.03 22.88
N GLY A 448 2.27 -21.22 22.28
CA GLY A 448 2.93 -21.61 21.04
C GLY A 448 4.02 -20.63 20.61
N SER A 449 5.12 -21.19 20.10
CA SER A 449 6.10 -20.43 19.35
C SER A 449 5.55 -20.18 17.95
N ALA A 450 5.45 -18.92 17.54
CA ALA A 450 5.15 -18.58 16.16
C ALA A 450 6.45 -18.55 15.34
N CYS A 451 6.40 -19.04 14.10
CA CYS A 451 7.48 -18.90 13.12
C CYS A 451 6.93 -18.19 11.88
N ILE A 452 7.75 -17.33 11.27
CA ILE A 452 7.42 -16.66 10.03
C ILE A 452 8.04 -17.45 8.89
N THR A 453 7.18 -18.04 8.04
CA THR A 453 7.61 -18.65 6.78
C THR A 453 7.48 -17.62 5.67
N GLN A 454 8.60 -17.24 5.06
CA GLN A 454 8.60 -16.34 3.91
C GLN A 454 8.47 -17.13 2.61
N ILE A 455 7.47 -16.75 1.80
CA ILE A 455 7.28 -17.27 0.45
C ILE A 455 7.51 -16.11 -0.51
N SER A 456 8.42 -16.28 -1.46
CA SER A 456 8.72 -15.30 -2.50
C SER A 456 8.29 -15.82 -3.86
N PHE A 457 7.78 -14.91 -4.69
CA PHE A 457 7.41 -15.18 -6.08
C PHE A 457 8.37 -14.44 -7.00
N ASP A 458 8.67 -15.04 -8.15
CA ASP A 458 9.55 -14.41 -9.12
C ASP A 458 8.86 -13.23 -9.84
N ASN A 459 9.65 -12.44 -10.56
CA ASN A 459 9.14 -11.29 -11.31
C ASN A 459 8.14 -11.70 -12.40
N LYS A 460 8.22 -12.92 -12.93
CA LYS A 460 7.30 -13.37 -13.98
C LYS A 460 5.89 -13.56 -13.41
N ILE A 461 5.78 -14.22 -12.25
CA ILE A 461 4.53 -14.40 -11.52
C ILE A 461 3.99 -13.05 -11.06
N LEU A 462 4.85 -12.18 -10.52
CA LEU A 462 4.44 -10.83 -10.10
C LEU A 462 3.82 -10.05 -11.27
N GLN A 463 4.48 -10.02 -12.42
CA GLN A 463 3.95 -9.31 -13.60
C GLN A 463 2.65 -9.94 -14.08
N SER A 464 2.56 -11.27 -14.17
CA SER A 464 1.31 -11.95 -14.56
C SER A 464 0.16 -11.66 -13.59
N PHE A 465 0.44 -11.56 -12.30
CA PHE A 465 -0.54 -11.21 -11.27
C PHE A 465 -1.05 -9.76 -11.43
N LEU A 466 -0.15 -8.81 -11.66
CA LEU A 466 -0.50 -7.41 -11.91
C LEU A 466 -1.26 -7.23 -13.24
N ASP A 467 -0.81 -7.91 -14.30
CA ASP A 467 -1.46 -7.90 -15.61
C ASP A 467 -2.88 -8.46 -15.53
N TYR A 468 -3.08 -9.56 -14.78
CA TYR A 468 -4.40 -10.14 -14.55
C TYR A 468 -5.32 -9.16 -13.80
N ALA A 469 -4.82 -8.56 -12.71
CA ALA A 469 -5.57 -7.57 -11.96
C ALA A 469 -6.01 -6.40 -12.84
N SER A 470 -5.08 -5.87 -13.64
CA SER A 470 -5.31 -4.76 -14.57
C SER A 470 -6.34 -5.12 -15.66
N THR A 471 -6.16 -6.28 -16.32
CA THR A 471 -7.03 -6.77 -17.40
C THR A 471 -8.47 -6.97 -16.93
N HIS A 472 -8.65 -7.38 -15.67
CA HIS A 472 -9.97 -7.58 -15.07
C HIS A 472 -10.50 -6.38 -14.28
N HIS A 473 -9.80 -5.23 -14.35
CA HIS A 473 -10.18 -4.00 -13.63
C HIS A 473 -10.38 -4.20 -12.12
N VAL A 474 -9.57 -5.09 -11.52
CA VAL A 474 -9.54 -5.31 -10.07
C VAL A 474 -8.19 -4.89 -9.51
N THR A 475 -8.17 -4.60 -8.20
CA THR A 475 -6.93 -4.26 -7.53
C THR A 475 -6.11 -5.51 -7.15
N PRO A 476 -4.77 -5.39 -7.04
CA PRO A 476 -3.92 -6.45 -6.46
C PRO A 476 -4.42 -7.00 -5.13
N PHE A 477 -4.97 -6.14 -4.26
CA PHE A 477 -5.57 -6.55 -2.99
C PHE A 477 -6.80 -7.44 -3.19
N GLN A 478 -7.76 -7.02 -4.03
CA GLN A 478 -8.97 -7.82 -4.33
C GLN A 478 -8.63 -9.17 -4.96
N LEU A 479 -7.65 -9.20 -5.87
CA LEU A 479 -7.18 -10.43 -6.48
C LEU A 479 -6.53 -11.36 -5.44
N GLY A 480 -5.64 -10.82 -4.60
CA GLY A 480 -5.00 -11.57 -3.52
C GLY A 480 -6.02 -12.12 -2.50
N LEU A 481 -7.01 -11.30 -2.13
CA LEU A 481 -8.09 -11.70 -1.22
C LEU A 481 -8.93 -12.83 -1.83
N SER A 482 -9.28 -12.72 -3.10
CA SER A 482 -10.01 -13.76 -3.85
C SER A 482 -9.24 -15.08 -3.91
N ILE A 483 -7.91 -15.02 -4.12
CA ILE A 483 -7.06 -16.21 -4.10
C ILE A 483 -7.03 -16.84 -2.70
N LEU A 484 -6.96 -16.02 -1.64
CA LEU A 484 -7.01 -16.51 -0.27
C LEU A 484 -8.35 -17.21 0.04
N TYR A 485 -9.48 -16.62 -0.38
CA TYR A 485 -10.78 -17.28 -0.26
C TYR A 485 -10.86 -18.59 -1.03
N ALA A 486 -10.39 -18.62 -2.28
CA ALA A 486 -10.36 -19.84 -3.07
C ALA A 486 -9.47 -20.93 -2.43
N PHE A 487 -8.39 -20.52 -1.78
CA PHE A 487 -7.52 -21.41 -1.02
C PHE A 487 -8.22 -21.96 0.22
N LEU A 488 -8.85 -21.11 1.02
CA LEU A 488 -9.60 -21.52 2.21
C LEU A 488 -10.79 -22.42 1.86
N PHE A 489 -11.55 -22.09 0.81
CA PHE A 489 -12.62 -22.94 0.28
C PHE A 489 -12.14 -24.36 -0.02
N LYS A 490 -10.97 -24.49 -0.67
CA LYS A 490 -10.37 -25.80 -0.97
C LYS A 490 -9.88 -26.52 0.27
N LEU A 491 -9.34 -25.80 1.25
CA LEU A 491 -8.87 -26.38 2.51
C LEU A 491 -10.03 -26.89 3.38
N ASN A 492 -11.17 -26.19 3.37
CA ASN A 492 -12.29 -26.45 4.27
C ASN A 492 -13.42 -27.24 3.59
N HIS A 493 -13.07 -28.18 2.71
CA HIS A 493 -14.03 -29.08 2.06
C HIS A 493 -15.21 -28.40 1.36
N GLY A 494 -15.02 -27.17 0.85
CA GLY A 494 -16.04 -26.43 0.12
C GLY A 494 -16.91 -25.49 0.96
N GLU A 495 -16.51 -25.16 2.18
CA GLU A 495 -17.14 -24.08 2.97
C GLU A 495 -17.14 -22.76 2.18
N ASN A 496 -18.33 -22.21 1.96
CA ASN A 496 -18.58 -21.08 1.05
C ASN A 496 -18.95 -19.77 1.75
N ASP A 497 -19.07 -19.78 3.08
CA ASP A 497 -19.31 -18.60 3.91
C ASP A 497 -18.15 -18.42 4.89
N LEU A 498 -17.28 -17.46 4.61
CA LEU A 498 -15.97 -17.35 5.26
C LEU A 498 -15.75 -15.90 5.68
N CYS A 499 -15.56 -15.63 6.98
CA CYS A 499 -15.17 -14.29 7.41
C CYS A 499 -13.68 -14.22 7.74
N ILE A 500 -12.94 -13.37 7.03
CA ILE A 500 -11.53 -13.06 7.31
C ILE A 500 -11.36 -11.58 7.66
N SER A 501 -10.43 -11.29 8.57
CA SER A 501 -10.15 -9.91 8.96
C SER A 501 -9.06 -9.31 8.07
N CYS A 502 -9.26 -8.08 7.62
CA CYS A 502 -8.24 -7.27 6.98
C CYS A 502 -7.99 -5.98 7.76
N LEU A 503 -6.79 -5.43 7.62
CA LEU A 503 -6.37 -4.22 8.31
C LEU A 503 -6.55 -3.00 7.40
N ASN A 504 -7.10 -1.93 7.93
CA ASN A 504 -7.18 -0.64 7.28
C ASN A 504 -6.38 0.38 8.11
N ALA A 505 -5.56 1.21 7.45
CA ALA A 505 -4.77 2.24 8.11
C ALA A 505 -5.64 3.28 8.86
N ASN A 506 -6.89 3.46 8.44
CA ASN A 506 -7.87 4.35 9.08
C ASN A 506 -7.43 5.83 9.18
N ARG A 507 -6.55 6.28 8.29
CA ARG A 507 -6.10 7.67 8.19
C ARG A 507 -6.87 8.37 7.08
N TYR A 508 -8.19 8.51 7.25
CA TYR A 508 -9.10 8.98 6.19
C TYR A 508 -9.17 10.50 6.03
N LYS A 509 -8.40 11.24 6.83
CA LYS A 509 -8.28 12.69 6.83
C LYS A 509 -6.84 13.09 6.58
N THR A 510 -6.63 14.22 5.91
CA THR A 510 -5.30 14.71 5.55
C THR A 510 -4.50 15.10 6.78
N GLU A 511 -5.18 15.62 7.81
CA GLU A 511 -4.62 15.99 9.10
C GLU A 511 -4.01 14.79 9.84
N LEU A 512 -4.48 13.57 9.56
CA LEU A 512 -4.04 12.35 10.23
C LEU A 512 -2.78 11.73 9.63
N GLN A 513 -2.34 12.16 8.44
CA GLN A 513 -1.26 11.48 7.71
C GLN A 513 0.11 11.61 8.38
N ASN A 514 0.33 12.68 9.15
CA ASN A 514 1.62 12.99 9.77
C ASN A 514 1.64 12.78 11.30
N ILE A 515 0.62 12.11 11.85
CA ILE A 515 0.49 11.88 13.30
C ILE A 515 0.99 10.47 13.65
N ILE A 516 1.88 10.33 14.64
CA ILE A 516 2.19 9.01 15.21
C ILE A 516 1.02 8.56 16.09
N GLY A 517 0.65 7.28 16.02
CA GLY A 517 -0.42 6.74 16.84
C GLY A 517 -0.99 5.44 16.32
N MET A 518 -1.93 4.85 17.05
CA MET A 518 -2.62 3.63 16.65
C MET A 518 -3.93 3.95 15.93
N PHE A 519 -3.91 3.99 14.60
CA PHE A 519 -5.13 4.26 13.82
C PHE A 519 -5.78 2.98 13.30
N VAL A 520 -4.99 1.91 13.13
CA VAL A 520 -5.39 0.71 12.40
C VAL A 520 -6.71 0.13 12.90
N SER A 521 -7.67 0.05 11.98
CA SER A 521 -8.94 -0.62 12.17
C SER A 521 -8.90 -2.02 11.55
N THR A 522 -9.68 -2.93 12.13
CA THR A 522 -9.82 -4.31 11.67
C THR A 522 -11.21 -4.48 11.08
N LEU A 523 -11.29 -4.84 9.81
CA LEU A 523 -12.54 -4.97 9.08
C LEU A 523 -12.81 -6.44 8.75
N PRO A 524 -14.00 -6.96 9.06
CA PRO A 524 -14.42 -8.29 8.62
C PRO A 524 -14.80 -8.25 7.14
N TYR A 525 -14.21 -9.14 6.35
CA TYR A 525 -14.60 -9.44 4.99
C TYR A 525 -15.26 -10.81 5.02
N ARG A 526 -16.52 -10.88 4.62
CA ARG A 526 -17.33 -12.10 4.54
C ARG A 526 -17.51 -12.49 3.08
#